data_AF-A0AAV3T2T5-F1
#
_entry.id   AF-A0AAV3T2T5-F1
#
_cell.length_a   1.000
_cell.length_b   1.000
_cell.length_c   1.000
_cell.angle_alpha   90.00
_cell.angle_beta   90.00
_cell.angle_gamma   90.00
#
_symmetry.space_group_name_H-M   'P 1'
#
loop_
_entity.id
_entity.type
_entity.pdbx_description
1 polymer ?
#
loop_
_entity_poly.entity_id
_entity_poly.type
_entity_poly.pdbx_seq_one_letter_code
_entity_poly.pdbx_strand_id
1 'polypeptide(L)'
;MGQDFGLLYIATADEFLEDAREAAQSAKGVMDVPIGLVAHREVSDPVFDEVIIDDDPHDDFADKPRNLLKSPFDQTIYLDTDTYIIGDVSELFDLLDNFNIAAAVDPYEWELRYDREREFNGIPDSLPIYQTGVLAFDDSANTRAFLQKWYQIHQEQGFRRDQASFRRAIWEEKKLQLTALSPIYNCPVSWPIQVIGEVKVLHDGSPGDINNPEHAEVVGKRINHSNRVRVLIDRGFEIHTPLHGMIDRGLDIFYRTGRKILKRD
;
A
#
# COMPACT_ATOMS: atom_id res chain seq x y z
N MET A 1 14.36 15.98 -19.22
CA MET A 1 14.12 16.64 -17.93
C MET A 1 12.86 15.98 -17.44
N GLY A 2 12.97 15.10 -16.43
CA GLY A 2 11.81 14.43 -15.86
C GLY A 2 10.86 15.46 -15.27
N GLN A 3 9.62 15.04 -15.03
CA GLN A 3 8.71 15.84 -14.22
C GLN A 3 9.11 15.64 -12.73
N ASP A 4 8.95 16.68 -11.91
CA ASP A 4 9.45 16.66 -10.53
C ASP A 4 8.80 15.52 -9.70
N PHE A 5 7.49 15.30 -9.85
CA PHE A 5 6.75 14.26 -9.13
C PHE A 5 5.49 13.80 -9.88
N GLY A 6 5.02 12.59 -9.62
CA GLY A 6 3.78 12.06 -10.23
C GLY A 6 3.35 10.68 -9.71
N LEU A 7 2.21 10.22 -10.24
CA LEU A 7 1.68 8.88 -9.97
C LEU A 7 2.10 7.91 -11.07
N LEU A 8 2.34 6.65 -10.72
CA LEU A 8 2.65 5.60 -11.68
C LEU A 8 1.72 4.39 -11.48
N TYR A 9 1.13 3.94 -12.59
CA TYR A 9 0.42 2.66 -12.68
C TYR A 9 1.17 1.71 -13.62
N ILE A 10 1.04 0.40 -13.38
CA ILE A 10 1.60 -0.65 -14.24
C ILE A 10 0.46 -1.59 -14.65
N ALA A 11 0.18 -1.69 -15.94
CA ALA A 11 -0.85 -2.55 -16.52
C ALA A 11 -0.31 -3.25 -17.78
N THR A 12 0.48 -4.30 -17.56
CA THR A 12 1.19 -5.03 -18.61
C THR A 12 0.37 -6.16 -19.27
N ALA A 13 -0.92 -6.27 -18.97
CA ALA A 13 -1.86 -7.15 -19.66
C ALA A 13 -3.20 -6.42 -19.91
N ASP A 14 -3.95 -6.86 -20.93
CA ASP A 14 -5.21 -6.21 -21.33
C ASP A 14 -6.26 -6.20 -20.20
N GLU A 15 -6.29 -7.23 -19.36
CA GLU A 15 -7.21 -7.29 -18.21
C GLU A 15 -7.00 -6.17 -17.18
N PHE A 16 -5.80 -5.61 -17.06
CA PHE A 16 -5.48 -4.58 -16.06
C PHE A 16 -5.64 -3.15 -16.58
N LEU A 17 -5.90 -2.95 -17.87
CA LEU A 17 -5.96 -1.61 -18.45
C LEU A 17 -7.19 -0.81 -17.99
N GLU A 18 -8.35 -1.44 -17.87
CA GLU A 18 -9.55 -0.76 -17.37
C GLU A 18 -9.42 -0.49 -15.87
N ASP A 19 -8.91 -1.45 -15.10
CA ASP A 19 -8.60 -1.27 -13.67
C ASP A 19 -7.65 -0.09 -13.44
N ALA A 20 -6.56 0.00 -14.22
CA ALA A 20 -5.62 1.12 -14.14
C ALA A 20 -6.30 2.47 -14.46
N ARG A 21 -7.21 2.49 -15.44
CA ARG A 21 -7.96 3.68 -15.81
C ARG A 21 -8.91 4.11 -14.69
N GLU A 22 -9.68 3.19 -14.11
CA GLU A 22 -10.59 3.48 -12.99
C GLU A 22 -9.82 3.96 -11.75
N ALA A 23 -8.72 3.28 -11.41
CA ALA A 23 -7.83 3.68 -10.33
C ALA A 23 -7.25 5.08 -10.55
N ALA A 24 -6.75 5.38 -11.75
CA ALA A 24 -6.22 6.70 -12.11
C ALA A 24 -7.29 7.79 -12.08
N GLN A 25 -8.53 7.47 -12.49
CA GLN A 25 -9.67 8.40 -12.40
C GLN A 25 -10.01 8.74 -10.95
N SER A 26 -9.96 7.76 -10.04
CA SER A 26 -10.14 8.00 -8.60
C SER A 26 -9.08 8.98 -8.07
N ALA A 27 -7.82 8.82 -8.47
CA ALA A 27 -6.73 9.70 -8.08
C ALA A 27 -6.91 11.13 -8.63
N LYS A 28 -7.22 11.31 -9.92
CA LYS A 28 -7.55 12.64 -10.50
C LYS A 28 -8.74 13.30 -9.81
N GLY A 29 -9.64 12.52 -9.22
CA GLY A 29 -10.79 13.03 -8.46
C GLY A 29 -10.42 13.75 -7.16
N VAL A 30 -9.24 13.49 -6.61
CA VAL A 30 -8.80 14.04 -5.32
C VAL A 30 -7.44 14.74 -5.38
N MET A 31 -6.67 14.58 -6.46
CA MET A 31 -5.33 15.13 -6.64
C MET A 31 -5.13 15.68 -8.06
N ASP A 32 -4.39 16.78 -8.17
CA ASP A 32 -3.98 17.36 -9.45
C ASP A 32 -2.49 17.14 -9.67
N VAL A 33 -2.14 15.93 -10.13
CA VAL A 33 -0.77 15.48 -10.37
C VAL A 33 -0.68 14.72 -11.70
N PRO A 34 0.47 14.73 -12.38
CA PRO A 34 0.67 13.96 -13.60
C PRO A 34 0.62 12.45 -13.31
N ILE A 35 0.04 11.69 -14.24
CA ILE A 35 -0.09 10.23 -14.12
C ILE A 35 0.62 9.54 -15.29
N GLY A 36 1.59 8.71 -14.96
CA GLY A 36 2.24 7.80 -15.89
C GLY A 36 1.61 6.40 -15.88
N LEU A 37 1.58 5.75 -17.03
CA LEU A 37 1.20 4.34 -17.19
C LEU A 37 2.32 3.56 -17.86
N VAL A 38 2.74 2.45 -17.27
CA VAL A 38 3.52 1.42 -17.98
C VAL A 38 2.57 0.36 -18.51
N ALA A 39 2.56 0.13 -19.83
CA ALA A 39 1.66 -0.82 -20.48
C ALA A 39 2.36 -1.64 -21.58
N HIS A 40 1.82 -2.81 -21.92
CA HIS A 40 2.38 -3.69 -22.97
C HIS A 40 2.12 -3.19 -24.41
N ARG A 41 1.39 -2.09 -24.57
CA ARG A 41 1.04 -1.49 -25.86
C ARG A 41 0.74 0.00 -25.69
N GLU A 42 0.60 0.71 -26.82
CA GLU A 42 0.07 2.07 -26.80
C GLU A 42 -1.35 2.10 -26.22
N VAL A 43 -1.59 3.08 -25.35
CA VAL A 43 -2.88 3.37 -24.74
C VAL A 43 -3.16 4.85 -24.98
N SER A 44 -4.35 5.17 -25.47
CA SER A 44 -4.80 6.54 -25.69
C SER A 44 -5.96 6.83 -24.75
N ASP A 45 -5.66 7.30 -23.55
CA ASP A 45 -6.65 7.76 -22.58
C ASP A 45 -6.17 9.07 -21.94
N PRO A 46 -7.02 10.12 -21.89
CA PRO A 46 -6.64 11.42 -21.33
C PRO A 46 -6.36 11.41 -19.82
N VAL A 47 -6.68 10.34 -19.09
CA VAL A 47 -6.32 10.23 -17.66
C VAL A 47 -4.80 10.07 -17.46
N PHE A 48 -4.11 9.52 -18.46
CA PHE A 48 -2.67 9.29 -18.44
C PHE A 48 -1.95 10.41 -19.20
N ASP A 49 -1.09 11.13 -18.49
CA ASP A 49 -0.27 12.21 -19.04
C ASP A 49 0.94 11.63 -19.81
N GLU A 50 1.40 10.44 -19.42
CA GLU A 50 2.50 9.73 -20.08
C GLU A 50 2.24 8.22 -20.14
N VAL A 51 2.52 7.60 -21.28
CA VAL A 51 2.41 6.15 -21.47
C VAL A 51 3.77 5.60 -21.92
N ILE A 52 4.31 4.67 -21.15
CA ILE A 52 5.58 4.02 -21.38
C ILE A 52 5.32 2.57 -21.79
N ILE A 53 5.86 2.16 -22.93
CA ILE A 53 5.67 0.80 -23.43
C ILE A 53 6.64 -0.15 -22.72
N ASP A 54 6.12 -1.28 -22.30
CA ASP A 54 6.87 -2.45 -21.90
C ASP A 54 6.87 -3.49 -23.01
N ASP A 55 7.97 -3.54 -23.77
CA ASP A 55 8.09 -4.40 -24.96
C ASP A 55 8.29 -5.90 -24.64
N ASP A 56 8.49 -6.26 -23.37
CA ASP A 56 8.75 -7.63 -22.91
C ASP A 56 8.07 -7.89 -21.55
N PRO A 57 6.72 -7.90 -21.47
CA PRO A 57 6.02 -8.25 -20.25
C PRO A 57 6.23 -9.74 -19.93
N HIS A 58 6.53 -10.06 -18.68
CA HIS A 58 6.76 -11.44 -18.22
C HIS A 58 5.48 -12.10 -17.70
N ASP A 59 4.39 -11.34 -17.58
CA ASP A 59 3.08 -11.76 -17.04
C ASP A 59 3.22 -12.36 -15.63
N ASP A 60 4.16 -11.81 -14.84
CA ASP A 60 4.44 -12.26 -13.48
C ASP A 60 4.75 -11.10 -12.52
N PHE A 61 4.92 -11.44 -11.24
CA PHE A 61 5.18 -10.47 -10.17
C PHE A 61 6.56 -9.80 -10.27
N ALA A 62 7.45 -10.23 -11.17
CA ALA A 62 8.71 -9.56 -11.44
C ALA A 62 8.55 -8.30 -12.30
N ASP A 63 7.45 -8.19 -13.06
CA ASP A 63 7.20 -7.03 -13.90
C ASP A 63 7.12 -5.75 -13.07
N LYS A 64 6.55 -5.81 -11.86
CA LYS A 64 6.42 -4.65 -10.97
C LYS A 64 7.79 -3.99 -10.67
N PRO A 65 8.76 -4.63 -9.99
CA PRO A 65 10.05 -3.99 -9.69
C PRO A 65 10.82 -3.54 -10.95
N ARG A 66 10.69 -4.26 -12.06
CA ARG A 66 11.31 -3.88 -13.34
C ARG A 66 10.69 -2.61 -13.92
N ASN A 67 9.36 -2.52 -13.91
CA ASN A 67 8.63 -1.41 -14.51
C ASN A 67 8.59 -0.16 -13.61
N LEU A 68 8.77 -0.30 -12.29
CA LEU A 68 8.98 0.85 -11.39
C LEU A 68 10.22 1.69 -11.79
N LEU A 69 11.27 1.06 -12.32
CA LEU A 69 12.47 1.76 -12.83
C LEU A 69 12.21 2.65 -14.05
N LYS A 70 11.05 2.48 -14.70
CA LYS A 70 10.66 3.23 -15.89
C LYS A 70 9.89 4.51 -15.54
N SER A 71 9.64 4.79 -14.26
CA SER A 71 8.93 6.00 -13.85
C SER A 71 9.51 7.25 -14.54
N PRO A 72 8.67 8.13 -15.12
CA PRO A 72 9.14 9.36 -15.75
C PRO A 72 9.36 10.51 -14.74
N PHE A 73 9.14 10.23 -13.44
CA PHE A 73 9.16 11.20 -12.35
C PHE A 73 10.39 11.04 -11.45
N ASP A 74 10.94 12.17 -10.96
CA ASP A 74 12.01 12.16 -9.96
C ASP A 74 11.50 11.67 -8.58
N GLN A 75 10.21 11.91 -8.29
CA GLN A 75 9.48 11.39 -7.14
C GLN A 75 8.18 10.70 -7.58
N THR A 76 7.98 9.45 -7.19
CA THR A 76 6.88 8.62 -7.69
C THR A 76 6.04 8.09 -6.55
N ILE A 77 4.71 8.20 -6.66
CA ILE A 77 3.78 7.35 -5.91
C ILE A 77 3.25 6.29 -6.88
N TYR A 78 3.72 5.06 -6.70
CA TYR A 78 3.18 3.91 -7.39
C TYR A 78 1.93 3.38 -6.70
N LEU A 79 0.95 2.97 -7.50
CA LEU A 79 -0.32 2.40 -7.08
C LEU A 79 -0.60 1.13 -7.92
N ASP A 80 -0.95 0.02 -7.26
CA ASP A 80 -1.52 -1.14 -7.95
C ASP A 80 -2.86 -0.73 -8.60
N THR A 81 -3.24 -1.43 -9.68
CA THR A 81 -4.46 -1.11 -10.45
C THR A 81 -5.75 -1.48 -9.73
N ASP A 82 -5.66 -2.24 -8.64
CA ASP A 82 -6.75 -2.60 -7.74
C ASP A 82 -6.77 -1.71 -6.48
N THR A 83 -6.43 -0.43 -6.68
CA THR A 83 -6.51 0.62 -5.66
C THR A 83 -7.54 1.68 -6.04
N TYR A 84 -8.21 2.23 -5.03
CA TYR A 84 -9.13 3.35 -5.18
C TYR A 84 -8.78 4.45 -4.19
N ILE A 85 -8.47 5.64 -4.70
CA ILE A 85 -8.05 6.79 -3.92
C ILE A 85 -9.30 7.59 -3.50
N ILE A 86 -9.51 7.71 -2.19
CA ILE A 86 -10.64 8.42 -1.58
C ILE A 86 -10.22 9.66 -0.78
N GLY A 87 -8.92 9.97 -0.76
CA GLY A 87 -8.38 11.17 -0.14
C GLY A 87 -6.99 11.51 -0.68
N ASP A 88 -6.63 12.80 -0.66
CA ASP A 88 -5.37 13.31 -1.16
C ASP A 88 -4.17 12.66 -0.44
N VAL A 89 -3.23 12.07 -1.20
CA VAL A 89 -2.00 11.44 -0.71
C VAL A 89 -0.72 12.21 -1.11
N SER A 90 -0.83 13.47 -1.54
CA SER A 90 0.31 14.29 -1.97
C SER A 90 1.40 14.42 -0.91
N GLU A 91 1.04 14.38 0.37
CA GLU A 91 1.99 14.40 1.49
C GLU A 91 2.94 13.19 1.53
N LEU A 92 2.71 12.15 0.72
CA LEU A 92 3.68 11.08 0.52
C LEU A 92 4.93 11.55 -0.25
N PHE A 93 4.82 12.59 -1.08
CA PHE A 93 5.99 13.19 -1.73
C PHE A 93 6.91 13.88 -0.72
N ASP A 94 6.36 14.50 0.33
CA ASP A 94 7.15 15.13 1.41
C ASP A 94 8.02 14.12 2.19
N LEU A 95 7.61 12.84 2.24
CA LEU A 95 8.42 11.79 2.86
C LEU A 95 9.73 11.57 2.09
N LEU A 96 9.74 11.82 0.79
CA LEU A 96 10.87 11.59 -0.10
C LEU A 96 11.97 12.65 0.05
N ASP A 97 11.73 13.72 0.81
CA ASP A 97 12.78 14.65 1.24
C ASP A 97 13.73 14.02 2.29
N ASN A 98 13.29 12.96 2.97
CA ASN A 98 14.00 12.35 4.11
C ASN A 98 14.25 10.84 3.95
N PHE A 99 13.52 10.19 3.05
CA PHE A 99 13.56 8.75 2.82
C PHE A 99 13.61 8.46 1.32
N ASN A 100 14.19 7.34 0.95
CA ASN A 100 14.24 6.90 -0.44
C ASN A 100 12.95 6.20 -0.87
N ILE A 101 12.31 5.49 0.06
CA ILE A 101 11.09 4.74 -0.20
C ILE A 101 10.18 4.70 1.04
N ALA A 102 8.87 4.68 0.82
CA ALA A 102 7.87 4.49 1.85
C ALA A 102 6.87 3.40 1.44
N ALA A 103 6.57 2.48 2.35
CA ALA A 103 5.64 1.37 2.13
C ALA A 103 4.86 1.04 3.41
N ALA A 104 3.61 0.57 3.28
CA ALA A 104 2.83 0.15 4.45
C ALA A 104 3.26 -1.23 4.93
N VAL A 105 3.24 -1.48 6.24
CA VAL A 105 3.42 -2.85 6.77
C VAL A 105 2.21 -3.70 6.37
N ASP A 106 2.45 -4.94 5.96
CA ASP A 106 1.38 -5.87 5.62
C ASP A 106 0.69 -6.38 6.90
N PRO A 107 -0.63 -6.15 7.08
CA PRO A 107 -1.37 -6.63 8.25
C PRO A 107 -1.43 -8.16 8.36
N TYR A 108 -1.20 -8.86 7.24
CA TYR A 108 -1.19 -10.30 7.05
C TYR A 108 0.22 -10.88 6.84
N GLU A 109 1.26 -10.13 7.25
CA GLU A 109 2.65 -10.52 7.06
C GLU A 109 3.01 -11.92 7.56
N TRP A 110 2.29 -12.47 8.56
CA TRP A 110 2.57 -13.80 9.11
C TRP A 110 2.42 -14.93 8.08
N GLU A 111 1.42 -14.85 7.20
CA GLU A 111 1.22 -15.86 6.15
C GLU A 111 2.30 -15.78 5.07
N LEU A 112 2.82 -14.58 4.82
CA LEU A 112 3.82 -14.29 3.79
C LEU A 112 5.26 -14.52 4.26
N ARG A 113 5.51 -14.45 5.58
CA ARG A 113 6.82 -14.80 6.18
C ARG A 113 7.22 -16.25 5.93
N TYR A 114 6.24 -17.12 5.69
CA TYR A 114 6.43 -18.54 5.42
C TYR A 114 5.78 -18.92 4.10
N ASP A 115 6.15 -18.23 3.00
CA ASP A 115 5.99 -18.85 1.68
C ASP A 115 6.64 -20.23 1.78
N ARG A 116 5.82 -21.28 1.82
CA ARG A 116 6.05 -22.52 2.61
C ARG A 116 7.27 -23.33 2.15
N GLU A 117 7.93 -22.88 1.10
CA GLU A 117 8.99 -23.56 0.37
C GLU A 117 10.33 -22.83 0.45
N ARG A 118 10.45 -21.70 1.17
CA ARG A 118 11.63 -20.82 1.08
C ARG A 118 12.18 -20.37 2.42
N GLU A 119 13.49 -20.52 2.54
CA GLU A 119 14.24 -20.09 3.71
C GLU A 119 14.57 -18.59 3.64
N PHE A 120 13.91 -17.77 4.45
CA PHE A 120 14.34 -16.39 4.76
C PHE A 120 15.49 -16.36 5.78
N ASN A 121 16.35 -17.38 5.76
CA ASN A 121 17.39 -17.59 6.76
C ASN A 121 18.30 -16.35 6.86
N GLY A 122 18.40 -15.80 8.07
CA GLY A 122 19.23 -14.63 8.37
C GLY A 122 18.51 -13.27 8.32
N ILE A 123 17.25 -13.20 7.89
CA ILE A 123 16.42 -11.99 8.03
C ILE A 123 15.70 -12.04 9.39
N PRO A 124 15.92 -11.07 10.30
CA PRO A 124 15.25 -11.05 11.60
C PRO A 124 13.73 -10.94 11.50
N ASP A 125 13.01 -11.60 12.41
CA ASP A 125 11.55 -11.50 12.52
C ASP A 125 11.03 -10.09 12.81
N SER A 126 11.90 -9.20 13.28
CA SER A 126 11.60 -7.79 13.53
C SER A 126 11.58 -6.94 12.26
N LEU A 127 12.10 -7.42 11.13
CA LEU A 127 11.90 -6.79 9.83
C LEU A 127 10.57 -7.30 9.25
N PRO A 128 9.54 -6.45 9.09
CA PRO A 128 8.23 -6.91 8.64
C PRO A 128 8.20 -7.22 7.14
N ILE A 129 7.09 -7.81 6.68
CA ILE A 129 6.71 -7.77 5.27
C ILE A 129 5.96 -6.46 5.03
N TYR A 130 6.24 -5.82 3.90
CA TYR A 130 5.55 -4.60 3.47
C TYR A 130 4.56 -4.92 2.34
N GLN A 131 3.47 -4.18 2.30
CA GLN A 131 2.60 -4.11 1.14
C GLN A 131 3.31 -3.36 0.01
N THR A 132 3.15 -3.83 -1.22
CA THR A 132 3.79 -3.27 -2.42
C THR A 132 2.79 -2.62 -3.37
N GLY A 133 1.50 -2.61 -3.03
CA GLY A 133 0.47 -1.96 -3.85
C GLY A 133 0.38 -0.45 -3.71
N VAL A 134 1.09 0.13 -2.73
CA VAL A 134 1.31 1.59 -2.65
C VAL A 134 2.74 1.81 -2.20
N LEU A 135 3.54 2.45 -3.05
CA LEU A 135 4.94 2.77 -2.79
C LEU A 135 5.20 4.23 -3.15
N ALA A 136 5.73 5.03 -2.22
CA ALA A 136 6.33 6.32 -2.58
C ALA A 136 7.84 6.14 -2.69
N PHE A 137 8.49 6.63 -3.74
CA PHE A 137 9.94 6.48 -3.91
C PHE A 137 10.58 7.58 -4.76
N ASP A 138 11.87 7.84 -4.53
CA ASP A 138 12.68 8.79 -5.31
C ASP A 138 13.44 8.11 -6.48
N ASP A 139 13.96 8.87 -7.45
CA ASP A 139 14.85 8.34 -8.50
C ASP A 139 16.34 8.30 -8.09
N SER A 140 16.62 8.23 -6.78
CA SER A 140 18.01 8.23 -6.31
C SER A 140 18.75 6.95 -6.73
N ALA A 141 20.08 7.02 -6.75
CA ALA A 141 20.92 5.85 -7.00
C ALA A 141 20.66 4.71 -6.00
N ASN A 142 20.28 5.02 -4.76
CA ASN A 142 19.94 4.02 -3.75
C ASN A 142 18.62 3.31 -4.09
N THR A 143 17.58 4.06 -4.48
CA THR A 143 16.30 3.48 -4.89
C THR A 143 16.44 2.66 -6.16
N ARG A 144 17.15 3.16 -7.17
CA ARG A 144 17.41 2.41 -8.40
C ARG A 144 18.14 1.09 -8.13
N ALA A 145 19.18 1.12 -7.29
CA ALA A 145 19.89 -0.10 -6.89
C ALA A 145 18.97 -1.09 -6.17
N PHE A 146 18.08 -0.58 -5.30
CA PHE A 146 17.08 -1.38 -4.62
C PHE A 146 16.05 -2.02 -5.57
N LEU A 147 15.45 -1.26 -6.48
CA LEU A 147 14.48 -1.81 -7.44
C LEU A 147 15.12 -2.87 -8.35
N GLN A 148 16.37 -2.65 -8.79
CA GLN A 148 17.14 -3.66 -9.53
C GLN A 148 17.41 -4.91 -8.70
N LYS A 149 17.77 -4.75 -7.42
CA LYS A 149 17.99 -5.87 -6.49
C LYS A 149 16.70 -6.65 -6.25
N TRP A 150 15.58 -5.96 -6.05
CA TRP A 150 14.27 -6.57 -5.87
C TRP A 150 13.88 -7.40 -7.10
N TYR A 151 14.02 -6.84 -8.31
CA TYR A 151 13.78 -7.57 -9.55
C TYR A 151 14.66 -8.83 -9.64
N GLN A 152 15.97 -8.70 -9.40
CA GLN A 152 16.90 -9.83 -9.42
C GLN A 152 16.49 -10.93 -8.44
N ILE A 153 16.20 -10.58 -7.19
CA ILE A 153 15.80 -11.53 -6.15
C ILE A 153 14.51 -12.25 -6.54
N HIS A 154 13.53 -11.51 -7.08
CA HIS A 154 12.25 -12.09 -7.46
C HIS A 154 12.42 -13.14 -8.56
N GLN A 155 13.16 -12.79 -9.62
CA GLN A 155 13.48 -13.66 -10.76
C GLN A 155 14.29 -14.89 -10.35
N GLU A 156 15.39 -14.70 -9.62
CA GLU A 156 16.32 -15.80 -9.28
C GLU A 156 15.69 -16.81 -8.33
N GLN A 157 14.85 -16.32 -7.42
CA GLN A 157 14.29 -17.19 -6.41
C GLN A 157 12.97 -17.75 -6.93
N GLY A 158 12.12 -17.00 -7.65
CA GLY A 158 10.79 -17.44 -8.13
C GLY A 158 9.68 -17.30 -7.09
N PHE A 159 9.71 -16.23 -6.28
CA PHE A 159 8.75 -16.05 -5.18
C PHE A 159 7.33 -15.98 -5.71
N ARG A 160 6.35 -16.54 -4.98
CA ARG A 160 4.95 -16.49 -5.43
C ARG A 160 4.38 -15.07 -5.40
N ARG A 161 4.88 -14.22 -4.50
CA ARG A 161 4.46 -12.83 -4.34
C ARG A 161 5.68 -11.92 -4.28
N ASP A 162 5.57 -10.76 -4.90
CA ASP A 162 6.57 -9.70 -4.94
C ASP A 162 7.00 -9.20 -3.55
N GLN A 163 6.08 -9.17 -2.57
CA GLN A 163 6.31 -8.72 -1.19
C GLN A 163 7.41 -9.50 -0.46
N ALA A 164 7.52 -10.81 -0.71
CA ALA A 164 8.54 -11.65 -0.11
C ALA A 164 9.96 -11.25 -0.59
N SER A 165 10.12 -11.09 -1.90
CA SER A 165 11.35 -10.59 -2.51
C SER A 165 11.64 -9.14 -2.10
N PHE A 166 10.62 -8.30 -1.93
CA PHE A 166 10.75 -6.91 -1.47
C PHE A 166 11.41 -6.85 -0.09
N ARG A 167 10.92 -7.63 0.88
CA ARG A 167 11.53 -7.74 2.22
C ARG A 167 12.99 -8.18 2.18
N ARG A 168 13.30 -9.15 1.32
CA ARG A 168 14.70 -9.61 1.14
C ARG A 168 15.57 -8.52 0.52
N ALA A 169 15.08 -7.79 -0.48
CA ALA A 169 15.81 -6.67 -1.08
C ALA A 169 16.09 -5.56 -0.04
N ILE A 170 15.12 -5.22 0.83
CA ILE A 170 15.32 -4.27 1.93
C ILE A 170 16.44 -4.75 2.85
N TRP A 171 16.44 -6.04 3.17
CA TRP A 171 17.47 -6.61 4.03
C TRP A 171 18.87 -6.55 3.40
N GLU A 172 18.98 -6.74 2.09
CA GLU A 172 20.27 -6.73 1.39
C GLU A 172 20.80 -5.31 1.10
N GLU A 173 19.92 -4.34 0.84
CA GLU A 173 20.28 -2.96 0.46
C GLU A 173 20.49 -2.02 1.66
N LYS A 174 21.72 -2.04 2.21
CA LYS A 174 22.07 -1.34 3.46
C LYS A 174 22.02 0.19 3.42
N LYS A 175 21.98 0.79 2.22
CA LYS A 175 21.96 2.25 2.04
C LYS A 175 20.56 2.82 1.82
N LEU A 176 19.57 1.95 1.65
CA LEU A 176 18.18 2.36 1.43
C LEU A 176 17.60 2.96 2.71
N GLN A 177 17.08 4.17 2.62
CA GLN A 177 16.31 4.79 3.69
C GLN A 177 14.83 4.49 3.46
N LEU A 178 14.30 3.45 4.11
CA LEU A 178 12.89 3.10 4.06
C LEU A 178 12.14 3.65 5.28
N THR A 179 10.94 4.19 5.07
CA THR A 179 9.98 4.50 6.13
C THR A 179 8.68 3.71 5.98
N ALA A 180 7.98 3.52 7.10
CA ALA A 180 6.70 2.83 7.11
C ALA A 180 5.54 3.81 6.90
N LEU A 181 4.59 3.46 6.03
CA LEU A 181 3.33 4.17 5.88
C LEU A 181 2.31 3.70 6.92
N SER A 182 1.46 4.62 7.36
CA SER A 182 0.25 4.26 8.09
C SER A 182 -0.66 3.41 7.19
N PRO A 183 -1.37 2.41 7.74
CA PRO A 183 -2.31 1.59 6.96
C PRO A 183 -3.43 2.38 6.24
N ILE A 184 -3.67 3.64 6.62
CA ILE A 184 -4.62 4.52 5.92
C ILE A 184 -4.23 4.83 4.47
N TYR A 185 -2.94 4.68 4.12
CA TYR A 185 -2.41 4.90 2.76
C TYR A 185 -2.37 3.63 1.92
N ASN A 186 -2.70 2.47 2.49
CA ASN A 186 -2.79 1.20 1.78
C ASN A 186 -3.66 0.25 2.62
N CYS A 187 -4.98 0.47 2.57
CA CYS A 187 -5.93 -0.21 3.43
C CYS A 187 -6.55 -1.41 2.68
N PRO A 188 -6.10 -2.66 2.94
CA PRO A 188 -6.67 -3.85 2.33
C PRO A 188 -8.07 -4.10 2.88
N VAL A 189 -9.11 -3.69 2.16
CA VAL A 189 -10.50 -3.69 2.68
C VAL A 189 -11.10 -5.09 2.81
N SER A 190 -10.55 -6.06 2.08
CA SER A 190 -10.91 -7.48 2.17
C SER A 190 -10.20 -8.25 3.27
N TRP A 191 -9.30 -7.59 4.02
CA TRP A 191 -8.51 -8.23 5.06
C TRP A 191 -8.71 -7.55 6.42
N PRO A 192 -8.76 -8.33 7.51
CA PRO A 192 -8.79 -7.78 8.85
C PRO A 192 -7.65 -6.80 9.11
N ILE A 193 -8.00 -5.57 9.51
CA ILE A 193 -7.02 -4.51 9.77
C ILE A 193 -7.52 -3.50 10.80
N GLN A 194 -6.59 -2.99 11.62
CA GLN A 194 -6.84 -1.85 12.48
C GLN A 194 -6.41 -0.56 11.79
N VAL A 195 -7.29 0.43 11.74
CA VAL A 195 -7.01 1.77 11.20
C VAL A 195 -7.39 2.87 12.20
N ILE A 196 -6.66 3.99 12.17
CA ILE A 196 -6.93 5.22 12.94
C ILE A 196 -6.70 6.40 11.99
N GLY A 197 -7.52 7.44 12.07
CA GLY A 197 -7.48 8.58 11.14
C GLY A 197 -8.39 8.38 9.94
N GLU A 198 -8.21 9.14 8.88
CA GLU A 198 -9.00 9.02 7.66
C GLU A 198 -8.28 8.10 6.67
N VAL A 199 -8.94 7.04 6.20
CA VAL A 199 -8.42 6.16 5.15
C VAL A 199 -8.44 6.93 3.83
N LYS A 200 -7.32 6.91 3.12
CA LYS A 200 -7.08 7.63 1.87
C LYS A 200 -7.00 6.71 0.67
N VAL A 201 -6.56 5.46 0.85
CA VAL A 201 -6.44 4.47 -0.22
C VAL A 201 -7.11 3.16 0.20
N LEU A 202 -8.10 2.74 -0.58
CA LEU A 202 -8.70 1.41 -0.49
C LEU A 202 -7.94 0.47 -1.44
N HIS A 203 -7.69 -0.76 -1.02
CA HIS A 203 -6.97 -1.76 -1.82
C HIS A 203 -7.68 -3.11 -1.72
N ASP A 204 -7.98 -3.75 -2.84
CA ASP A 204 -8.66 -5.05 -2.86
C ASP A 204 -8.35 -5.89 -4.10
N GLY A 205 -7.59 -6.98 -3.92
CA GLY A 205 -7.28 -7.94 -4.99
C GLY A 205 -8.26 -9.12 -5.12
N SER A 206 -9.48 -9.07 -4.55
CA SER A 206 -10.50 -10.13 -4.65
C SER A 206 -11.84 -9.64 -5.25
N PRO A 207 -12.70 -10.54 -5.78
CA PRO A 207 -13.99 -10.17 -6.37
C PRO A 207 -14.92 -9.56 -5.31
N GLY A 208 -15.04 -8.25 -5.38
CA GLY A 208 -15.56 -7.33 -4.35
C GLY A 208 -15.36 -5.88 -4.79
N ASP A 209 -14.45 -5.64 -5.73
CA ASP A 209 -14.46 -4.58 -6.74
C ASP A 209 -14.54 -3.16 -6.18
N ILE A 210 -13.51 -2.77 -5.45
CA ILE A 210 -13.27 -1.36 -5.11
C ILE A 210 -13.01 -0.48 -6.34
N ASN A 211 -12.77 -1.05 -7.52
CA ASN A 211 -12.60 -0.27 -8.74
C ASN A 211 -13.95 0.30 -9.21
N ASN A 212 -15.06 -0.40 -8.90
CA ASN A 212 -16.41 0.16 -9.01
C ASN A 212 -16.58 1.42 -8.14
N PRO A 213 -16.77 2.63 -8.74
CA PRO A 213 -16.81 3.88 -7.99
C PRO A 213 -17.96 3.98 -6.98
N GLU A 214 -19.14 3.43 -7.31
CA GLU A 214 -20.30 3.45 -6.39
C GLU A 214 -20.01 2.60 -5.15
N HIS A 215 -19.38 1.44 -5.35
CA HIS A 215 -19.02 0.57 -4.24
C HIS A 215 -17.89 1.17 -3.40
N ALA A 216 -16.84 1.69 -4.04
CA ALA A 216 -15.74 2.37 -3.37
C ALA A 216 -16.21 3.54 -2.51
N GLU A 217 -17.17 4.34 -3.01
CA GLU A 217 -17.74 5.45 -2.26
C GLU A 217 -18.51 4.96 -1.02
N VAL A 218 -19.29 3.87 -1.14
CA VAL A 218 -20.01 3.26 -0.01
C VAL A 218 -19.01 2.73 1.03
N VAL A 219 -17.97 2.01 0.59
CA VAL A 219 -16.92 1.47 1.47
C VAL A 219 -16.17 2.60 2.15
N GLY A 220 -15.75 3.62 1.39
CA GLY A 220 -15.04 4.80 1.90
C GLY A 220 -15.86 5.56 2.95
N LYS A 221 -17.15 5.84 2.67
CA LYS A 221 -18.07 6.45 3.66
C LYS A 221 -18.21 5.60 4.92
N ARG A 222 -18.30 4.27 4.77
CA ARG A 222 -18.42 3.36 5.90
C ARG A 222 -17.12 3.35 6.72
N ILE A 223 -15.97 3.19 6.09
CA ILE A 223 -14.65 3.15 6.74
C ILE A 223 -14.34 4.48 7.44
N ASN A 224 -14.65 5.61 6.81
CA ASN A 224 -14.38 6.94 7.33
C ASN A 224 -15.53 7.54 8.15
N HIS A 225 -16.52 6.75 8.58
CA HIS A 225 -17.62 7.24 9.45
C HIS A 225 -17.14 7.83 10.79
N SER A 226 -15.90 7.55 11.18
CA SER A 226 -15.22 8.01 12.38
C SER A 226 -13.74 8.10 12.07
N ASN A 227 -12.98 8.97 12.74
CA ASN A 227 -11.50 9.02 12.67
C ASN A 227 -10.81 8.30 13.85
N ARG A 228 -11.59 7.64 14.72
CA ARG A 228 -11.08 6.88 15.87
C ARG A 228 -10.56 5.49 15.47
N VAL A 229 -10.09 4.71 16.43
CA VAL A 229 -9.70 3.30 16.22
C VAL A 229 -10.87 2.52 15.65
N ARG A 230 -10.66 1.87 14.51
CA ARG A 230 -11.61 0.95 13.88
C ARG A 230 -10.89 -0.33 13.53
N VAL A 231 -11.55 -1.47 13.73
CA VAL A 231 -11.12 -2.78 13.26
C VAL A 231 -12.08 -3.20 12.15
N LEU A 232 -11.53 -3.44 10.96
CA LEU A 232 -12.22 -4.05 9.84
C LEU A 232 -12.06 -5.56 10.00
N ILE A 233 -13.14 -6.33 9.87
CA ILE A 233 -13.14 -7.80 9.94
C ILE A 233 -13.92 -8.35 8.74
N ASP A 234 -13.37 -9.40 8.11
CA ASP A 234 -13.91 -10.05 6.90
C ASP A 234 -15.37 -10.54 7.06
N ARG A 235 -16.08 -10.58 5.91
CA ARG A 235 -17.44 -11.05 5.61
C ARG A 235 -18.60 -10.18 6.12
N GLY A 236 -18.68 -8.97 5.56
CA GLY A 236 -19.83 -8.06 5.73
C GLY A 236 -19.44 -6.59 5.92
N PHE A 237 -18.15 -6.27 5.78
CA PHE A 237 -17.55 -4.98 6.16
C PHE A 237 -17.93 -4.58 7.58
N GLU A 238 -18.00 -5.52 8.52
CA GLU A 238 -18.33 -5.16 9.90
C GLU A 238 -17.21 -4.30 10.47
N ILE A 239 -17.52 -3.01 10.66
CA ILE A 239 -16.58 -2.05 11.21
C ILE A 239 -16.83 -1.97 12.70
N HIS A 240 -15.92 -2.57 13.46
CA HIS A 240 -15.97 -2.53 14.91
C HIS A 240 -15.14 -1.34 15.39
N THR A 241 -15.82 -0.31 15.91
CA THR A 241 -15.16 0.75 16.68
C THR A 241 -15.20 0.32 18.15
N PRO A 242 -14.07 -0.12 18.75
CA PRO A 242 -14.08 -0.48 20.17
C PRO A 242 -14.57 0.69 21.02
N LEU A 243 -15.69 0.50 21.73
CA LEU A 243 -16.26 1.45 22.71
C LEU A 243 -15.35 1.68 23.94
N HIS A 244 -14.16 1.09 23.98
CA HIS A 244 -13.28 1.01 25.15
C HIS A 244 -13.04 2.36 25.83
N GLY A 245 -13.03 3.48 25.08
CA GLY A 245 -12.86 4.81 25.68
C GLY A 245 -14.06 5.37 26.47
N MET A 246 -15.28 4.87 26.27
CA MET A 246 -16.49 5.33 26.97
C MET A 246 -16.86 4.42 28.15
N ILE A 247 -16.67 3.11 28.00
CA ILE A 247 -16.94 2.14 29.07
C ILE A 247 -15.90 2.26 30.18
N ASP A 248 -14.62 2.47 29.86
CA ASP A 248 -13.59 2.65 30.88
C ASP A 248 -13.70 3.98 31.64
N ARG A 249 -14.22 5.06 31.05
CA ARG A 249 -14.49 6.30 31.82
C ARG A 249 -15.65 6.14 32.80
N GLY A 250 -16.67 5.37 32.44
CA GLY A 250 -17.76 5.02 33.35
C GLY A 250 -17.31 4.10 34.48
N LEU A 251 -16.45 3.13 34.17
CA LEU A 251 -15.86 2.21 35.15
C LEU A 251 -14.83 2.89 36.04
N ASP A 252 -13.99 3.80 35.55
CA ASP A 252 -12.99 4.51 36.38
C ASP A 252 -13.65 5.45 37.41
N ILE A 253 -14.82 6.02 37.09
CA ILE A 253 -15.65 6.78 38.06
C ILE A 253 -16.24 5.84 39.14
N PHE A 254 -16.64 4.63 38.76
CA PHE A 254 -17.12 3.60 39.69
C PHE A 254 -15.99 3.02 40.58
N TYR A 255 -14.79 2.82 40.03
CA TYR A 255 -13.64 2.29 40.77
C TYR A 255 -13.04 3.31 41.74
N ARG A 256 -13.04 4.61 41.41
CA ARG A 256 -12.58 5.68 42.31
C ARG A 256 -13.52 5.95 43.48
N THR A 257 -14.80 5.59 43.38
CA THR A 257 -15.79 5.76 44.45
C THR A 257 -16.00 4.49 45.30
N GLY A 258 -15.47 3.34 44.88
CA GLY A 258 -15.84 2.02 45.43
C GLY A 258 -14.84 1.31 46.37
N ARG A 259 -13.61 1.79 46.60
CA ARG A 259 -12.67 1.12 47.53
C ARG A 259 -12.61 1.76 48.91
N LYS A 260 -13.62 1.45 49.72
CA LYS A 260 -13.44 1.24 51.16
C LYS A 260 -13.49 -0.27 51.41
N ILE A 261 -12.51 -0.76 52.18
CA ILE A 261 -12.42 -2.10 52.79
C ILE A 261 -11.76 -3.18 51.91
N LEU A 262 -10.48 -3.43 52.17
CA LEU A 262 -10.03 -4.61 52.91
C LEU A 262 -8.62 -4.36 53.45
N LYS A 263 -8.48 -4.49 54.77
CA LYS A 263 -7.25 -4.31 55.53
C LYS A 263 -6.29 -5.47 55.23
N ARG A 264 -5.00 -5.14 55.25
CA ARG A 264 -3.88 -6.08 55.43
C ARG A 264 -4.05 -6.86 56.73
N ASP A 265 -3.83 -8.15 56.66
CA ASP A 265 -3.01 -8.94 57.60
C ASP A 265 -2.12 -9.86 56.75
#